data_AF-A0A0J6T4H4-F1
#
_entry.id   AF-A0A0J6T4H4-F1
#
_cell.length_a   1.000
_cell.length_b   1.000
_cell.length_c   1.000
_cell.angle_alpha   90.00
_cell.angle_beta   90.00
_cell.angle_gamma   90.00
#
_symmetry.space_group_name_H-M   'P 1'
#
loop_
_entity.id
_entity.type
_entity.pdbx_description
1 polymer ?
#
loop_
_entity_poly.entity_id
_entity_poly.type
_entity_poly.pdbx_seq_one_letter_code
_entity_poly.pdbx_strand_id
1 'polypeptide(L)'
;AGVAAGVVGDAVIAAADPEDPEVGTMAESTGAALVARGRSPWLAAAGLARRPWMLCLEAGDVPAEGWIRVVDRFGAMMQAGTQADAVGRLRRPHAPLFERIAGRREALTGTRQVRAGDLVRVQALRAGLPLKARLPVRPLRASLLRG
;
A
#
# COMPACT_ATOMS: atom_id res chain seq x y z
N ALA A 1 -4.80 12.81 3.27
CA ALA A 1 -4.00 11.84 4.06
C ALA A 1 -3.81 10.55 3.25
N GLY A 2 -2.83 9.71 3.58
CA GLY A 2 -2.67 8.37 3.02
C GLY A 2 -2.52 7.37 4.17
N VAL A 3 -3.11 6.19 4.04
CA VAL A 3 -3.09 5.14 5.07
C VAL A 3 -2.32 3.97 4.53
N ALA A 4 -1.37 3.44 5.28
CA ALA A 4 -0.71 2.20 4.95
C ALA A 4 -1.10 1.14 5.99
N ALA A 5 -1.77 0.08 5.54
CA ALA A 5 -2.07 -1.07 6.38
C ALA A 5 -0.97 -2.10 6.18
N GLY A 6 -0.10 -2.31 7.18
CA GLY A 6 0.73 -3.51 7.24
C GLY A 6 -0.19 -4.73 7.25
N VAL A 7 0.14 -5.80 6.52
CA VAL A 7 -0.72 -6.97 6.21
C VAL A 7 -1.31 -7.63 7.47
N VAL A 8 -2.33 -6.96 7.99
CA VAL A 8 -3.20 -7.22 9.12
C VAL A 8 -2.49 -7.24 10.49
N GLY A 9 -2.78 -6.19 11.27
CA GLY A 9 -2.43 -6.04 12.68
C GLY A 9 -1.77 -4.71 13.04
N ASP A 10 -1.34 -3.92 12.05
CA ASP A 10 -0.65 -2.64 12.27
C ASP A 10 -0.98 -1.65 11.14
N ALA A 11 -1.52 -0.50 11.49
CA ALA A 11 -1.85 0.56 10.55
C ALA A 11 -0.96 1.77 10.80
N VAL A 12 -0.53 2.43 9.73
CA VAL A 12 0.23 3.67 9.80
C VAL A 12 -0.47 4.73 8.95
N ILE A 13 -0.83 5.85 9.55
CA ILE A 13 -1.43 7.00 8.87
C ILE A 13 -0.32 7.99 8.55
N ALA A 14 -0.15 8.31 7.27
CA ALA A 14 0.75 9.35 6.80
C ALA A 14 -0.04 10.62 6.49
N ALA A 15 0.08 11.63 7.36
CA ALA A 15 -0.68 12.86 7.30
C ALA A 15 0.15 14.05 6.81
N ALA A 16 -0.49 15.04 6.18
CA ALA A 16 0.18 16.29 5.81
C ALA A 16 0.54 17.09 7.06
N ASP A 17 -0.42 17.17 7.97
CA ASP A 17 -0.27 17.71 9.32
C ASP A 17 -0.55 16.58 10.32
N PRO A 18 0.45 16.08 11.06
CA PRO A 18 0.26 15.09 12.10
C PRO A 18 -0.33 15.68 13.41
N GLU A 19 -0.43 17.00 13.55
CA GLU A 19 -1.06 17.65 14.71
C GLU A 19 -2.56 17.92 14.49
N ASP A 20 -3.09 17.60 13.30
CA ASP A 20 -4.52 17.68 13.00
C ASP A 20 -5.33 16.82 13.99
N PRO A 21 -6.21 17.43 14.83
CA PRO A 21 -6.96 16.72 15.85
C PRO A 21 -7.87 15.62 15.30
N GLU A 22 -8.41 15.79 14.09
CA GLU A 22 -9.27 14.78 13.46
C GLU A 22 -8.44 13.54 13.09
N VAL A 23 -7.24 13.76 12.56
CA VAL A 23 -6.31 12.69 12.20
C VAL A 23 -5.76 12.00 13.45
N GLY A 24 -5.44 12.76 14.50
CA GLY A 24 -5.02 12.23 15.80
C GLY A 24 -6.08 11.32 16.42
N THR A 25 -7.33 11.79 16.48
CA THR A 25 -8.47 11.01 16.99
C THR A 25 -8.70 9.72 16.18
N MET A 26 -8.57 9.81 14.85
CA MET A 26 -8.66 8.64 13.97
C MET A 26 -7.55 7.62 14.26
N ALA A 27 -6.31 8.08 14.43
CA ALA A 27 -5.17 7.23 14.73
C ALA A 27 -5.35 6.51 16.08
N GLU A 28 -5.77 7.25 17.11
CA GLU A 28 -6.02 6.71 18.45
C GLU A 28 -7.15 5.66 18.45
N SER A 29 -8.29 5.99 17.83
CA SER A 29 -9.45 5.07 17.78
C SER A 29 -9.19 3.79 16.99
N THR A 30 -8.33 3.86 15.96
CA THR A 30 -7.96 2.71 15.13
C THR A 30 -6.71 1.97 15.61
N GLY A 31 -6.00 2.51 16.62
CA GLY A 31 -4.70 2.00 17.06
C GLY A 31 -3.60 2.14 16.00
N ALA A 32 -3.78 3.05 15.04
CA ALA A 32 -2.81 3.31 13.99
C ALA A 32 -1.67 4.21 14.49
N ALA A 33 -0.44 3.94 14.05
CA ALA A 33 0.66 4.88 14.24
C ALA A 33 0.50 6.09 13.32
N LEU A 34 0.81 7.29 13.81
CA LEU A 34 0.76 8.52 13.02
C LEU A 34 2.16 8.97 12.63
N VAL A 35 2.35 9.36 11.38
CA VAL A 35 3.61 9.90 10.86
C VAL A 35 3.38 11.06 9.91
N ALA A 36 4.27 12.04 9.92
CA ALA A 36 4.29 13.07 8.89
C ALA A 36 4.59 12.44 7.51
N ARG A 37 3.80 12.78 6.50
CA ARG A 37 3.93 12.20 5.14
C ARG A 37 5.29 12.46 4.49
N GLY A 38 5.96 13.56 4.87
CA GLY A 38 7.20 14.03 4.24
C GLY A 38 7.12 14.06 2.70
N ARG A 39 8.24 13.70 2.05
CA ARG A 39 8.33 13.58 0.57
C ARG A 39 7.54 12.40 0.01
N SER A 40 7.38 11.33 0.77
CA SER A 40 6.64 10.14 0.34
C SER A 40 5.92 9.50 1.54
N PRO A 41 4.58 9.46 1.52
CA PRO A 41 3.80 8.86 2.61
C PRO A 41 4.12 7.38 2.80
N TRP A 42 4.41 6.66 1.71
CA TRP A 42 4.73 5.24 1.74
C TRP A 42 6.09 4.97 2.39
N LEU A 43 7.09 5.82 2.13
CA LEU A 43 8.41 5.69 2.74
C LEU A 43 8.34 6.00 4.24
N ALA A 44 7.62 7.05 4.62
CA ALA A 44 7.39 7.40 6.02
C ALA A 44 6.69 6.24 6.75
N ALA A 45 5.61 5.71 6.17
CA ALA A 45 4.89 4.59 6.75
C ALA A 45 5.73 3.31 6.84
N ALA A 46 6.56 3.01 5.84
CA ALA A 46 7.47 1.87 5.86
C ALA A 46 8.48 1.94 7.02
N GLY A 47 8.82 3.14 7.50
CA GLY A 47 9.67 3.33 8.68
C GLY A 47 9.04 2.77 9.96
N LEU A 48 7.72 2.88 10.11
CA LEU A 48 6.98 2.43 11.29
C LEU A 48 6.34 1.05 11.13
N ALA A 49 6.12 0.59 9.89
CA ALA A 49 5.49 -0.69 9.63
C ALA A 49 6.27 -1.86 10.26
N ARG A 50 5.59 -2.64 11.12
CA ARG A 50 6.17 -3.81 11.80
C ARG A 50 6.10 -5.10 10.99
N ARG A 51 5.24 -5.14 9.96
CA ARG A 51 4.99 -6.32 9.12
C ARG A 51 5.86 -6.30 7.86
N PRO A 52 6.22 -7.46 7.30
CA PRO A 52 7.08 -7.53 6.11
C PRO A 52 6.42 -6.97 4.85
N TRP A 53 5.08 -6.98 4.80
CA TRP A 53 4.27 -6.50 3.69
C TRP A 53 3.38 -5.34 4.14
N MET A 54 3.17 -4.39 3.23
CA MET A 54 2.38 -3.19 3.45
C MET A 54 1.45 -2.94 2.26
N LEU A 55 0.16 -2.82 2.56
CA LEU A 55 -0.86 -2.38 1.62
C LEU A 55 -0.98 -0.85 1.69
N CYS A 56 -0.69 -0.18 0.59
CA CYS A 56 -0.76 1.26 0.46
C CYS A 56 -2.18 1.68 0.08
N LEU A 57 -2.81 2.51 0.89
CA LEU A 57 -4.18 3.01 0.69
C LEU A 57 -4.19 4.53 0.69
N GLU A 58 -5.02 5.12 -0.16
CA GLU A 58 -5.30 6.54 -0.11
C GLU A 58 -6.47 6.83 0.83
N ALA A 59 -6.61 8.08 1.30
CA ALA A 59 -7.82 8.47 2.01
C ALA A 59 -9.07 8.19 1.16
N GLY A 60 -10.07 7.56 1.76
CA GLY A 60 -11.29 7.12 1.09
C GLY A 60 -11.19 5.75 0.39
N ASP A 61 -10.05 5.05 0.45
CA ASP A 61 -10.00 3.64 0.05
C ASP A 61 -10.56 2.75 1.14
N VAL A 62 -11.57 1.95 0.78
CA VAL A 62 -12.11 0.90 1.63
C VAL A 62 -11.88 -0.44 0.95
N PRO A 63 -11.04 -1.33 1.50
CA PRO A 63 -10.86 -2.66 0.94
C PRO A 63 -12.17 -3.47 0.93
N ALA A 64 -12.50 -4.06 -0.22
CA ALA A 64 -13.69 -4.90 -0.37
C ALA A 64 -13.59 -6.18 0.48
N GLU A 65 -14.74 -6.80 0.77
CA GLU A 65 -14.79 -8.02 1.59
C GLU A 65 -13.82 -9.11 1.09
N GLY A 66 -13.21 -9.84 2.02
CA GLY A 66 -12.27 -10.92 1.71
C GLY A 66 -10.88 -10.48 1.25
N TRP A 67 -10.58 -9.16 1.21
CA TRP A 67 -9.26 -8.64 0.84
C TRP A 67 -8.12 -9.21 1.68
N ILE A 68 -8.33 -9.41 2.98
CA ILE A 68 -7.34 -9.94 3.92
C ILE A 68 -6.81 -11.29 3.43
N ARG A 69 -7.72 -12.22 3.11
CA ARG A 69 -7.33 -13.56 2.61
C ARG A 69 -6.56 -13.50 1.30
N VAL A 70 -6.88 -12.54 0.43
CA VAL A 70 -6.20 -12.37 -0.86
C VAL A 70 -4.78 -11.83 -0.65
N VAL A 71 -4.63 -10.85 0.24
CA VAL A 71 -3.34 -10.26 0.59
C VAL A 71 -2.45 -11.26 1.33
N ASP A 72 -2.99 -12.00 2.31
CA ASP A 72 -2.27 -13.04 3.05
C ASP A 72 -1.78 -14.15 2.12
N ARG A 73 -2.64 -14.63 1.23
CA ARG A 73 -2.27 -15.64 0.22
C ARG A 73 -1.16 -15.13 -0.68
N PHE A 74 -1.23 -13.87 -1.12
CA PHE A 74 -0.17 -13.28 -1.92
C PHE A 74 1.15 -13.24 -1.16
N GLY A 75 1.12 -12.75 0.09
CA GLY A 75 2.29 -12.71 0.96
C GLY A 75 2.91 -14.10 1.14
N ALA A 76 2.10 -15.12 1.42
CA ALA A 76 2.55 -16.50 1.58
C ALA A 76 3.17 -17.06 0.29
N MET A 77 2.55 -16.82 -0.87
CA MET A 77 3.11 -17.24 -2.17
C MET A 77 4.46 -16.59 -2.48
N MET A 78 4.63 -15.31 -2.12
CA MET A 78 5.89 -14.60 -2.36
C MET A 78 6.99 -14.96 -1.36
N GLN A 79 6.62 -15.43 -0.16
CA GLN A 79 7.57 -16.00 0.80
C GLN A 79 8.05 -17.40 0.41
N ALA A 80 7.17 -18.21 -0.18
CA ALA A 80 7.49 -19.58 -0.60
C ALA A 80 8.17 -19.68 -1.99
N GLY A 81 8.14 -18.60 -2.79
CA GLY A 81 8.66 -18.60 -4.16
C GLY A 81 9.99 -17.83 -4.32
N THR A 82 10.67 -18.05 -5.44
CA THR A 82 11.94 -17.39 -5.83
C THR A 82 11.78 -15.92 -6.26
N GLN A 83 10.55 -15.37 -6.24
CA GLN A 83 10.26 -13.99 -6.65
C GLN A 83 9.95 -13.13 -5.41
N ALA A 84 10.99 -12.83 -4.64
CA ALA A 84 10.89 -12.13 -3.36
C ALA A 84 10.45 -10.65 -3.43
N ASP A 85 10.44 -10.07 -4.65
CA ASP A 85 10.25 -8.63 -4.87
C ASP A 85 9.12 -8.29 -5.87
N ALA A 86 7.98 -8.98 -5.81
CA ALA A 86 6.81 -8.61 -6.61
C ALA A 86 5.91 -7.58 -5.90
N VAL A 87 5.24 -6.74 -6.69
CA VAL A 87 4.19 -5.81 -6.20
C VAL A 87 2.83 -6.43 -6.49
N GLY A 88 2.03 -6.67 -5.46
CA GLY A 88 0.61 -7.01 -5.63
C GLY A 88 -0.19 -5.72 -5.84
N ARG A 89 -1.22 -5.72 -6.69
CA ARG A 89 -2.08 -4.54 -6.87
C ARG A 89 -3.55 -4.89 -6.77
N LEU A 90 -4.24 -4.29 -5.79
CA LEU A 90 -5.70 -4.34 -5.69
C LEU A 90 -6.33 -3.50 -6.79
N ARG A 91 -7.45 -3.97 -7.34
CA ARG A 91 -8.16 -3.25 -8.39
C ARG A 91 -8.88 -2.04 -7.79
N ARG A 92 -8.58 -0.81 -8.24
CA ARG A 92 -9.34 0.42 -7.92
C ARG A 92 -10.32 0.74 -9.07
N PRO A 93 -11.56 0.22 -9.07
CA PRO A 93 -12.57 0.55 -10.07
C PRO A 93 -12.96 2.03 -10.08
N HIS A 94 -12.87 2.71 -8.93
CA HIS A 94 -13.19 4.13 -8.77
C HIS A 94 -12.02 5.09 -9.06
N ALA A 95 -10.82 4.57 -9.35
CA ALA A 95 -9.68 5.41 -9.68
C ALA A 95 -9.93 6.18 -11.00
N PRO A 96 -9.42 7.42 -11.12
CA PRO A 96 -9.56 8.22 -12.34
C PRO A 96 -9.03 7.47 -13.56
N LEU A 97 -9.65 7.72 -14.73
CA LEU A 97 -9.43 6.95 -15.96
C LEU A 97 -7.93 6.86 -16.34
N PHE A 98 -7.17 7.93 -16.06
CA PHE A 98 -5.73 8.01 -16.31
C PHE A 98 -4.92 7.00 -15.49
N GLU A 99 -5.27 6.78 -14.22
CA GLU A 99 -4.63 5.79 -13.37
C GLU A 99 -4.94 4.36 -13.80
N ARG A 100 -6.14 4.12 -14.36
CA ARG A 100 -6.50 2.81 -14.92
C ARG A 100 -5.64 2.46 -16.15
N ILE A 101 -5.35 3.45 -16.99
CA ILE A 101 -4.49 3.29 -18.17
C ILE A 101 -3.03 3.06 -17.73
N ALA A 102 -2.55 3.85 -16.77
CA ALA A 102 -1.21 3.67 -16.20
C ALA A 102 -1.03 2.28 -15.57
N GLY A 103 -2.02 1.81 -14.81
CA GLY A 103 -2.00 0.49 -14.19
C GLY A 103 -1.92 -0.66 -15.19
N ARG A 104 -2.58 -0.54 -16.35
CA ARG A 104 -2.49 -1.54 -17.43
C ARG A 104 -1.09 -1.59 -18.07
N ARG A 105 -0.41 -0.45 -18.22
CA ARG A 105 0.97 -0.38 -18.72
C ARG A 105 1.98 -0.91 -17.72
N GLU A 106 1.80 -0.62 -16.44
CA GLU A 106 2.67 -1.10 -15.35
C GLU A 106 2.52 -2.61 -15.12
N ALA A 107 1.35 -3.20 -15.36
CA ALA A 107 1.16 -4.66 -15.35
C ALA A 107 2.02 -5.38 -16.41
N LEU A 108 2.31 -4.70 -17.54
CA LEU A 108 3.12 -5.25 -18.63
C LEU A 108 4.62 -4.93 -18.48
N THR A 109 4.97 -3.78 -17.91
CA THR A 109 6.35 -3.27 -17.88
C THR A 109 7.00 -3.26 -16.49
N GLY A 110 6.24 -3.58 -15.43
CA GLY A 110 6.65 -3.42 -14.05
C GLY A 110 6.68 -1.95 -13.60
N THR A 111 6.63 -1.73 -12.28
CA THR A 111 6.61 -0.38 -11.69
C THR A 111 7.92 -0.03 -10.99
N ARG A 112 8.29 1.26 -11.05
CA ARG A 112 9.35 1.87 -10.22
C ARG A 112 8.79 2.76 -9.11
N GLN A 113 7.47 2.95 -9.07
CA GLN A 113 6.79 3.82 -8.12
C GLN A 113 5.67 3.05 -7.42
N VAL A 114 5.46 3.39 -6.15
CA VAL A 114 4.41 2.78 -5.32
C VAL A 114 3.18 3.68 -5.32
N ARG A 115 2.02 3.07 -5.56
CA ARG A 115 0.72 3.72 -5.70
C ARG A 115 -0.28 3.21 -4.67
N ALA A 116 -1.37 3.94 -4.51
CA ALA A 116 -2.52 3.44 -3.77
C ALA A 116 -3.06 2.15 -4.42
N GLY A 117 -3.42 1.19 -3.57
CA GLY A 117 -3.76 -0.18 -3.95
C GLY A 117 -2.58 -1.12 -4.09
N ASP A 118 -1.33 -0.66 -3.94
CA ASP A 118 -0.16 -1.53 -4.02
C ASP A 118 0.13 -2.24 -2.70
N LEU A 119 0.34 -3.54 -2.80
CA LEU A 119 0.87 -4.41 -1.78
C LEU A 119 2.36 -4.62 -2.04
N VAL A 120 3.20 -4.07 -1.16
CA VAL A 120 4.65 -4.03 -1.35
C VAL A 120 5.39 -4.50 -0.12
N ARG A 121 6.62 -4.98 -0.33
CA ARG A 121 7.51 -5.39 0.77
C ARG A 121 8.09 -4.15 1.43
N VAL A 122 8.01 -4.08 2.77
CA VAL A 122 8.52 -2.94 3.55
C VAL A 122 10.01 -2.74 3.34
N GLN A 123 10.79 -3.83 3.22
CA GLN A 123 12.22 -3.75 2.93
C GLN A 123 12.51 -3.11 1.57
N ALA A 124 11.72 -3.43 0.53
CA ALA A 124 11.87 -2.82 -0.79
C ALA A 124 11.54 -1.33 -0.77
N LEU A 125 10.54 -0.92 0.01
CA LEU A 125 10.23 0.49 0.23
C LEU A 125 11.32 1.22 1.02
N ARG A 126 11.84 0.62 2.08
CA ARG A 126 12.94 1.18 2.89
C ARG A 126 14.24 1.34 2.08
N ALA A 127 14.45 0.50 1.06
CA ALA A 127 15.55 0.67 0.11
C ALA A 127 15.42 1.94 -0.76
N GLY A 128 14.26 2.62 -0.71
CA GLY A 128 14.03 3.95 -1.28
C GLY A 128 13.11 3.95 -2.50
N LEU A 129 12.54 5.12 -2.78
CA LEU A 129 11.76 5.41 -3.99
C LEU A 129 12.47 6.49 -4.84
N PRO A 130 12.41 6.41 -6.19
CA PRO A 130 11.86 5.30 -6.98
C PRO A 130 12.67 4.01 -6.82
N LEU A 131 11.99 2.88 -6.94
CA LEU A 131 12.63 1.55 -6.81
C LEU A 131 13.72 1.42 -7.88
N LYS A 132 14.90 0.91 -7.47
CA LYS A 132 16.07 0.74 -8.36
C LYS A 132 15.76 -0.15 -9.57
N ALA A 133 14.92 -1.17 -9.36
CA ALA A 133 14.46 -2.09 -10.40
C ALA A 133 12.95 -1.94 -10.66
N ARG A 134 12.52 -2.29 -11.87
CA ARG A 134 11.09 -2.44 -12.19
C ARG A 134 10.60 -3.73 -11.57
N LEU A 135 9.71 -3.62 -10.58
CA LEU A 135 9.12 -4.78 -9.94
C LEU A 135 7.89 -5.25 -10.74
N PRO A 136 7.71 -6.56 -10.96
CA PRO A 136 6.55 -7.07 -11.66
C PRO A 136 5.29 -6.79 -10.84
N VAL A 137 4.27 -6.23 -11.50
CA VAL A 137 2.98 -5.91 -10.88
C VAL A 137 2.02 -7.06 -11.15
N ARG A 138 1.53 -7.70 -10.08
CA ARG A 138 0.56 -8.79 -10.15
C ARG A 138 -0.82 -8.31 -9.71
N PRO A 139 -1.84 -8.41 -10.57
CA PRO A 139 -3.20 -8.06 -10.17
C PRO A 139 -3.72 -9.04 -9.12
N LEU A 140 -4.23 -8.49 -8.01
CA LEU A 140 -4.89 -9.26 -6.96
C LEU A 140 -6.38 -9.41 -7.29
N ARG A 141 -6.97 -10.57 -6.95
CA ARG A 141 -8.42 -10.82 -7.08
C ARG A 141 -9.21 -10.18 -5.93
N ALA A 142 -8.93 -8.92 -5.63
CA ALA A 142 -9.66 -8.11 -4.66
C ALA A 142 -9.65 -6.64 -5.15
N SER A 143 -10.62 -5.87 -4.67
CA SER A 143 -10.83 -4.47 -5.09
C SER A 143 -10.90 -3.51 -3.92
N LEU A 144 -10.64 -2.24 -4.21
CA LEU A 144 -10.90 -1.14 -3.29
C LEU A 144 -12.20 -0.44 -3.72
N LEU A 145 -13.07 -0.19 -2.74
CA LEU A 145 -14.28 0.62 -2.85
C LEU A 145 -13.96 2.05 -2.43
N ARG A 146 -14.86 2.98 -2.79
CA ARG A 146 -14.83 4.35 -2.28
C ARG A 146 -15.62 4.40 -0.96
N GLY A 147 -14.95 4.81 0.12
CA GLY A 147 -15.56 5.15 1.40
C GLY A 147 -15.95 6.61 1.51
#